data_AF-A0A958Y9G3-F1
#
_entry.id   AF-A0A958Y9G3-F1
#
_cell.length_a   1.000
_cell.length_b   1.000
_cell.length_c   1.000
_cell.angle_alpha   90.00
_cell.angle_beta   90.00
_cell.angle_gamma   90.00
#
_symmetry.space_group_name_H-M   'P 1'
#
loop_
_entity.id
_entity.type
_entity.pdbx_description
1 polymer ?
#
loop_
_entity_poly.entity_id
_entity_poly.type
_entity_poly.pdbx_seq_one_letter_code
_entity_poly.pdbx_strand_id
1 'polypeptide(L)' 'MNQDYIIPSNWSIIEEGFDPSRVKSSESLFSIGNGAMGQRANFEEHYSGKTFQGSYIAGVYYPDKT' A
#
# COMPACT_ATOMS: atom_id res chain seq x y z
N MET A 1 15.48 4.97 -7.61
CA MET A 1 14.62 3.78 -7.74
C MET A 1 13.51 4.14 -8.69
N ASN A 2 13.61 3.71 -9.95
CA ASN A 2 12.52 3.85 -10.91
C ASN A 2 11.77 2.52 -10.89
N GLN A 3 10.46 2.55 -10.59
CA GLN A 3 9.63 1.35 -10.64
C GLN A 3 9.12 1.22 -12.08
N ASP A 4 9.94 0.62 -12.95
CA ASP A 4 9.68 0.58 -14.40
C ASP A 4 8.41 -0.21 -14.81
N TYR A 5 7.75 -0.86 -13.84
CA TYR A 5 6.50 -1.61 -14.05
C TYR A 5 5.23 -0.79 -13.87
N ILE A 6 5.36 0.43 -13.37
CA ILE A 6 4.24 1.35 -13.19
C ILE A 6 4.05 2.11 -14.49
N ILE A 7 2.85 2.00 -15.06
CA ILE A 7 2.45 2.70 -16.27
C ILE A 7 1.85 4.06 -15.83
N PRO A 8 2.51 5.19 -16.14
CA PRO A 8 1.97 6.50 -15.82
C PRO A 8 0.82 6.85 -16.78
N SER A 9 -0.23 7.45 -16.24
CA SER A 9 -1.31 8.09 -16.99
C SER A 9 -1.60 9.45 -16.34
N ASN A 10 -2.16 10.39 -17.11
CA ASN A 10 -2.30 11.80 -16.71
C ASN A 10 -2.80 12.01 -15.27
N TRP A 11 -3.78 11.20 -14.85
CA TRP A 11 -4.39 11.27 -13.52
C TRP A 11 -4.49 9.90 -12.86
N SER A 12 -3.65 8.94 -13.28
CA SER A 12 -3.72 7.58 -12.78
C SER A 12 -2.35 6.92 -12.75
N ILE A 13 -2.16 6.08 -11.74
CA ILE A 13 -1.04 5.16 -11.63
C ILE A 13 -1.63 3.79 -11.96
N ILE A 14 -1.01 3.06 -12.89
CA ILE A 14 -1.53 1.78 -13.35
C ILE A 14 -0.44 0.72 -13.19
N GLU A 15 -0.79 -0.42 -12.60
CA GLU A 15 0.01 -1.64 -12.60
C GLU A 15 -0.75 -2.69 -13.41
N GLU A 16 -0.11 -3.26 -14.43
CA GLU A 16 -0.68 -4.34 -15.24
C GLU A 16 -0.02 -5.68 -14.89
N GLY A 17 -0.86 -6.70 -14.68
CA GLY A 17 -0.41 -8.01 -14.19
C GLY A 17 -0.18 -8.04 -12.68
N PHE A 18 0.13 -9.23 -12.17
CA PHE A 18 0.36 -9.45 -10.74
C PHE A 18 1.73 -10.10 -10.53
N ASP A 19 2.59 -9.46 -9.73
CA ASP A 19 3.88 -9.99 -9.30
C ASP A 19 3.94 -10.04 -7.76
N PRO A 20 3.97 -11.25 -7.15
CA PRO A 20 3.97 -11.38 -5.69
C PRO A 20 5.23 -10.79 -5.03
N SER A 21 6.32 -10.57 -5.77
CA SER A 21 7.52 -9.94 -5.24
C SER A 21 7.36 -8.42 -5.02
N ARG A 22 6.36 -7.80 -5.67
CA ARG A 22 6.13 -6.36 -5.67
C ARG A 22 5.03 -5.90 -4.72
N VAL A 23 4.25 -6.82 -4.17
CA VAL A 23 3.07 -6.53 -3.31
C VAL A 23 3.35 -5.45 -2.27
N LYS A 24 4.43 -5.54 -1.48
CA LYS A 24 4.74 -4.52 -0.46
C LYS A 24 5.01 -3.13 -1.05
N SER A 25 5.60 -3.06 -2.23
CA SER A 25 5.85 -1.79 -2.92
C SER A 25 4.54 -1.23 -3.46
N SER A 26 3.73 -2.05 -4.12
CA SER A 26 2.43 -1.66 -4.66
C SER A 26 1.44 -1.24 -3.57
N GLU A 27 1.37 -1.97 -2.46
CA GLU A 27 0.59 -1.57 -1.27
C GLU A 27 0.95 -0.17 -0.76
N SER A 28 2.24 0.21 -0.83
CA SER A 28 2.71 1.54 -0.45
C SER A 28 2.30 2.58 -1.49
N LEU A 29 2.48 2.27 -2.78
CA LEU A 29 2.25 3.20 -3.87
C LEU A 29 0.77 3.53 -4.07
N PHE A 30 -0.10 2.52 -3.98
CA PHE A 30 -1.54 2.64 -4.17
C PHE A 30 -2.30 2.97 -2.87
N SER A 31 -1.59 3.31 -1.79
CA SER A 31 -2.19 3.71 -0.52
C SER A 31 -3.16 4.89 -0.70
N ILE A 32 -4.23 4.91 0.10
CA ILE A 32 -5.21 5.98 0.14
C ILE A 32 -5.26 6.64 1.52
N GLY A 33 -5.71 7.89 1.58
CA GLY A 33 -5.88 8.60 2.84
C GLY A 33 -6.61 9.92 2.69
N ASN A 34 -7.14 10.43 3.80
CA ASN A 34 -7.92 11.67 3.86
C ASN A 34 -7.41 12.64 4.95
N GLY A 35 -6.20 12.43 5.46
CA GLY A 35 -5.60 13.22 6.53
C GLY A 35 -6.02 12.80 7.95
N ALA A 36 -7.25 12.31 8.14
CA ALA A 36 -7.69 11.73 9.41
C ALA A 36 -7.35 10.23 9.54
N MET A 37 -7.32 9.52 8.41
CA MET A 37 -6.93 8.12 8.30
C MET A 37 -6.17 7.86 7.00
N GLY A 38 -5.40 6.77 7.01
CA GLY A 38 -4.73 6.25 5.83
C GLY A 38 -4.70 4.72 5.87
N GLN A 39 -4.76 4.11 4.70
CA GLN A 39 -4.70 2.67 4.55
C GLN A 39 -3.79 2.31 3.38
N ARG A 40 -2.96 1.29 3.59
CA ARG A 40 -2.19 0.65 2.52
C ARG A 40 -3.12 -0.08 1.57
N ALA A 41 -2.76 -0.18 0.30
CA ALA A 41 -3.54 -0.93 -0.68
C ALA A 41 -3.31 -2.45 -0.57
N ASN A 42 -3.52 -3.01 0.63
CA ASN A 42 -3.58 -4.45 0.80
C ASN A 42 -4.86 -5.00 0.16
N PHE A 43 -4.81 -6.24 -0.33
CA PHE A 43 -6.00 -6.95 -0.77
C PHE A 43 -7.01 -7.11 0.38
N GLU A 44 -8.30 -6.97 0.07
CA GLU A 44 -9.40 -7.16 1.00
C GLU A 44 -9.63 -8.65 1.30
N GLU A 45 -9.40 -9.52 0.32
CA GLU A 45 -9.38 -10.96 0.52
C GLU A 45 -8.15 -11.42 1.30
N HIS A 46 -8.22 -12.64 1.82
CA HIS A 46 -7.06 -13.25 2.45
C HIS A 46 -5.95 -13.49 1.42
N TYR A 47 -4.86 -12.73 1.55
CA TYR A 47 -3.64 -12.92 0.78
C TYR A 47 -2.59 -13.68 1.60
N SER A 48 -2.18 -14.84 1.10
CA SER A 48 -1.23 -15.73 1.80
C SER A 48 0.24 -15.40 1.54
N GLY A 49 0.54 -14.48 0.62
CA GLY A 49 1.90 -14.06 0.29
C GLY A 49 2.49 -13.02 1.25
N LYS A 50 3.67 -12.51 0.91
CA LYS A 50 4.34 -11.48 1.72
C LYS A 50 3.65 -10.12 1.53
N THR A 51 2.92 -9.69 2.55
CA THR A 51 2.21 -8.40 2.62
C THR A 51 2.72 -7.57 3.82
N PHE A 52 2.42 -6.27 3.83
CA PHE A 52 2.47 -5.45 5.03
C PHE A 52 1.13 -4.74 5.21
N GLN A 53 0.16 -5.43 5.82
CA GLN A 53 -1.17 -4.88 6.08
C GLN A 53 -1.10 -3.72 7.07
N GLY A 54 -1.82 -2.63 6.80
CA GLY A 54 -1.81 -1.47 7.67
C GLY A 54 -2.90 -0.45 7.37
N SER A 55 -3.70 -0.16 8.39
CA SER A 55 -4.64 0.96 8.45
C SER A 55 -4.33 1.78 9.69
N TYR A 56 -4.23 3.10 9.51
CA TYR A 56 -3.75 4.02 10.52
C TYR A 56 -4.77 5.14 10.71
N ILE A 57 -5.05 5.48 11.97
CA ILE A 57 -5.90 6.60 12.35
C ILE A 57 -5.02 7.67 12.97
N ALA A 58 -5.09 8.91 12.45
CA ALA A 58 -4.29 10.01 12.93
C ALA A 58 -4.52 10.25 14.43
N GLY A 59 -3.44 10.38 15.19
CA GLY A 59 -3.49 10.57 16.65
C GLY A 59 -3.69 9.30 17.47
N VAL A 60 -3.95 8.14 16.83
CA VAL A 60 -4.00 6.85 17.52
C VAL A 60 -2.63 6.20 17.42
N TYR A 61 -1.91 6.17 18.54
CA TYR A 61 -0.62 5.50 18.67
C TYR A 61 -0.58 4.72 19.99
N TYR A 62 0.25 3.69 20.01
CA TYR A 62 0.56 2.96 21.24
C TYR A 62 1.99 3.35 21.65
N PRO A 63 2.20 3.93 22.84
CA PRO A 63 3.54 4.23 23.35
C PRO A 63 4.18 2.93 23.80
N ASP A 64 4.63 2.14 22.83
CA ASP A 64 5.38 0.92 23.10
C ASP A 64 6.65 1.27 23.89
N LYS A 65 6.88 0.53 24.97
CA LYS A 65 8.01 0.73 25.88
C LYS A 65 9.12 -0.32 25.68
N THR A 66 8.97 -1.18 24.69
CA THR A 66 9.94 -2.23 24.37
C THR A 66 11.20 -1.68 23.70
#